data_AF-A0A7S2AKY4-F1
#
_entry.id   AF-A0A7S2AKY4-F1
#
_cell.length_a   1.000
_cell.length_b   1.000
_cell.length_c   1.000
_cell.angle_alpha   90.00
_cell.angle_beta   90.00
_cell.angle_gamma   90.00
#
_symmetry.space_group_name_H-M   'P 1'
#
loop_
_entity.id
_entity.type
_entity.pdbx_description
1 polymer ?
#
loop_
_entity_poly.entity_id
_entity_poly.type
_entity_poly.pdbx_seq_one_letter_code
_entity_poly.pdbx_strand_id
1 'polypeptide(L)'
;VGGCLLLMLGLMLSGVKWNPINGKMAGFGGLVTAGYTAFSTFKADGDAFVPRFFYVYSAVILLGALHIFAFPSNPLPEKTPEIKNNHGNMSDAVAMALISCSMAALFYPEHLFQDIGPIKAQFAAKSADLSALIKFVACLMLTVALTISGVKWNPINGKMAGFGGFVAAGYTAYSTFKADSNLFVPRLFYVYAVAIFVGALHIFAFPSNPLAKKPSEKKKN
;
A
#
# COMPACT_ATOMS: atom_id res chain seq x y z
N VAL A 1 7.05 1.76 9.95
CA VAL A 1 6.40 2.01 8.63
C VAL A 1 6.24 0.72 7.82
N GLY A 2 7.32 0.07 7.38
CA GLY A 2 7.23 -1.14 6.52
C GLY A 2 6.36 -2.26 7.08
N GLY A 3 6.53 -2.63 8.36
CA GLY A 3 5.67 -3.63 9.01
C GLY A 3 4.18 -3.25 9.06
N CYS A 4 3.84 -1.98 9.18
CA CYS A 4 2.45 -1.53 9.18
C CYS A 4 1.84 -1.53 7.77
N LEU A 5 2.64 -1.26 6.74
CA LEU A 5 2.21 -1.43 5.35
C LEU A 5 2.02 -2.92 5.01
N LEU A 6 2.84 -3.82 5.54
CA LEU A 6 2.63 -5.26 5.44
C LEU A 6 1.31 -5.69 6.13
N LEU A 7 1.03 -5.15 7.32
CA LEU A 7 -0.26 -5.37 7.99
C LEU A 7 -1.43 -4.88 7.12
N MET A 8 -1.33 -3.67 6.57
CA MET A 8 -2.33 -3.10 5.67
C MET A 8 -2.57 -4.00 4.46
N LEU A 9 -1.50 -4.49 3.81
CA LEU A 9 -1.60 -5.46 2.71
C LEU A 9 -2.23 -6.77 3.17
N GLY A 10 -1.83 -7.33 4.32
CA GLY A 10 -2.44 -8.55 4.86
C GLY A 10 -3.95 -8.43 5.08
N LEU A 11 -4.40 -7.27 5.59
CA LEU A 11 -5.82 -6.96 5.79
C LEU A 11 -6.57 -6.75 4.47
N MET A 12 -5.90 -6.19 3.45
CA MET A 12 -6.45 -6.11 2.08
C MET A 12 -6.56 -7.50 1.44
N LEU A 13 -5.60 -8.39 1.65
CA LEU A 13 -5.57 -9.70 0.99
C LEU A 13 -6.52 -10.72 1.63
N SER A 14 -6.74 -10.65 2.95
CA SER A 14 -7.49 -11.66 3.72
C SER A 14 -9.01 -11.54 3.71
N GLY A 15 -9.57 -10.44 3.19
CA GLY A 15 -11.03 -10.23 3.09
C GLY A 15 -11.53 -9.89 1.69
N VAL A 16 -10.63 -9.55 0.76
CA VAL A 16 -11.02 -9.02 -0.54
C VAL A 16 -11.38 -10.10 -1.54
N LYS A 17 -12.64 -10.05 -1.99
CA LYS A 17 -13.02 -10.65 -3.26
C LYS A 17 -12.64 -9.71 -4.38
N TRP A 18 -11.56 -10.04 -5.08
CA TRP A 18 -10.97 -9.23 -6.13
C TRP A 18 -11.76 -9.40 -7.43
N ASN A 19 -12.14 -8.29 -8.05
CA ASN A 19 -12.50 -8.33 -9.46
C ASN A 19 -11.23 -8.45 -10.34
N PRO A 20 -11.33 -8.82 -11.62
CA PRO A 20 -10.16 -9.09 -12.45
C PRO A 20 -9.28 -7.86 -12.68
N ILE A 21 -9.83 -6.65 -12.70
CA ILE A 21 -9.04 -5.42 -12.92
C ILE A 21 -8.22 -5.12 -11.66
N ASN A 22 -8.88 -5.10 -10.51
CA ASN A 22 -8.26 -4.74 -9.24
C ASN A 22 -7.26 -5.80 -8.78
N GLY A 23 -7.61 -7.08 -8.95
CA GLY A 23 -6.71 -8.20 -8.65
C GLY A 23 -5.46 -8.18 -9.53
N LYS A 24 -5.59 -7.81 -10.81
CA LYS A 24 -4.43 -7.64 -11.70
C LYS A 24 -3.57 -6.45 -11.32
N MET A 25 -4.14 -5.29 -10.97
CA MET A 25 -3.36 -4.11 -10.57
C MET A 25 -2.64 -4.33 -9.23
N ALA A 26 -3.35 -4.81 -8.21
CA ALA A 26 -2.77 -5.13 -6.92
C ALA A 26 -1.74 -6.26 -7.04
N GLY A 27 -2.05 -7.31 -7.83
CA GLY A 27 -1.14 -8.40 -8.14
C GLY A 27 0.13 -7.93 -8.84
N PHE A 28 0.01 -7.10 -9.88
CA PHE A 28 1.16 -6.50 -10.55
C PHE A 28 2.01 -5.67 -9.58
N GLY A 29 1.38 -4.83 -8.76
CA GLY A 29 2.06 -4.08 -7.72
C GLY A 29 2.81 -4.98 -6.74
N GLY A 30 2.23 -6.12 -6.35
CA GLY A 30 2.88 -7.11 -5.50
C GLY A 30 4.04 -7.82 -6.18
N LEU A 31 3.93 -8.17 -7.47
CA LEU A 31 5.02 -8.76 -8.27
C LEU A 31 6.22 -7.82 -8.36
N VAL A 32 5.98 -6.55 -8.67
CA VAL A 32 7.02 -5.51 -8.72
C VAL A 32 7.67 -5.38 -7.35
N THR A 33 6.88 -5.31 -6.28
CA THR A 33 7.40 -5.20 -4.91
C THR A 33 8.25 -6.39 -4.52
N ALA A 34 7.79 -7.62 -4.76
CA ALA A 34 8.55 -8.81 -4.44
C ALA A 34 9.87 -8.88 -5.22
N GLY A 35 9.83 -8.68 -6.54
CA GLY A 35 11.01 -8.73 -7.39
C GLY A 35 12.03 -7.65 -7.04
N TYR A 36 11.58 -6.41 -6.87
CA TYR A 36 12.47 -5.28 -6.59
C TYR A 36 13.06 -5.36 -5.18
N THR A 37 12.31 -5.88 -4.20
CA THR A 37 12.82 -6.12 -2.84
C THR A 37 13.91 -7.17 -2.86
N ALA A 38 13.66 -8.34 -3.46
CA ALA A 38 14.64 -9.41 -3.57
C ALA A 38 15.92 -8.94 -4.29
N PHE A 39 15.76 -8.22 -5.42
CA PHE A 39 16.89 -7.65 -6.16
C PHE A 39 17.67 -6.62 -5.33
N SER A 40 16.98 -5.72 -4.63
CA SER A 40 17.62 -4.70 -3.79
C SER A 40 18.35 -5.29 -2.60
N THR A 41 17.81 -6.36 -2.00
CA THR A 41 18.48 -7.10 -0.93
C THR A 41 19.74 -7.78 -1.47
N PHE A 42 19.66 -8.47 -2.61
CA PHE A 42 20.82 -9.10 -3.25
C PHE A 42 21.93 -8.10 -3.58
N LYS A 43 21.56 -6.91 -4.10
CA LYS A 43 22.51 -5.83 -4.36
C LYS A 43 23.11 -5.25 -3.07
N ALA A 44 22.33 -5.16 -1.98
CA ALA A 44 22.83 -4.72 -0.68
C ALA A 44 23.84 -5.73 -0.08
N ASP A 45 23.71 -7.01 -0.43
CA ASP A 45 24.63 -8.09 -0.06
C ASP A 45 25.83 -8.24 -1.00
N GLY A 46 26.12 -7.23 -1.84
CA GLY A 46 27.29 -7.24 -2.71
C GLY A 46 27.25 -8.32 -3.79
N ASP A 47 26.06 -8.61 -4.32
CA ASP A 47 25.82 -9.67 -5.32
C ASP A 47 26.10 -11.10 -4.80
N ALA A 48 26.05 -11.29 -3.48
CA ALA A 48 26.04 -12.61 -2.85
C ALA A 48 24.67 -12.89 -2.22
N PHE A 49 24.19 -14.13 -2.31
CA PHE A 49 22.98 -14.52 -1.61
C PHE A 49 23.28 -14.72 -0.11
N VAL A 50 22.76 -13.83 0.72
CA VAL A 50 22.80 -13.95 2.18
C VAL A 50 21.37 -14.17 2.70
N PRO A 51 21.07 -15.26 3.41
CA PRO A 51 19.74 -15.49 3.94
C PRO A 51 19.27 -14.35 4.87
N ARG A 52 18.23 -13.63 4.46
CA ARG A 52 17.63 -12.50 5.19
C ARG A 52 16.11 -12.61 5.19
N PHE A 53 15.49 -12.06 6.24
CA PHE A 53 14.02 -11.98 6.32
C PHE A 53 13.38 -11.24 5.14
N PHE A 54 14.10 -10.32 4.48
CA PHE A 54 13.60 -9.66 3.27
C PHE A 54 13.28 -10.63 2.12
N TYR A 55 14.02 -11.73 1.98
CA TYR A 55 13.68 -12.76 0.99
C TYR A 55 12.41 -13.50 1.39
N VAL A 56 12.20 -13.75 2.68
CA VAL A 56 10.95 -14.33 3.21
C VAL A 56 9.76 -13.39 2.93
N TYR A 57 9.90 -12.10 3.22
CA TYR A 57 8.87 -11.10 2.92
C TYR A 57 8.58 -11.04 1.42
N SER A 58 9.61 -11.04 0.59
CA SER A 58 9.48 -11.04 -0.88
C SER A 58 8.74 -12.28 -1.37
N ALA A 59 9.05 -13.47 -0.84
CA ALA A 59 8.38 -14.71 -1.20
C ALA A 59 6.89 -14.69 -0.78
N VAL A 60 6.57 -14.23 0.42
CA VAL A 60 5.17 -14.11 0.88
C VAL A 60 4.39 -13.11 0.02
N ILE A 61 4.97 -11.95 -0.30
CA ILE A 61 4.36 -10.96 -1.19
C ILE A 61 4.16 -11.55 -2.59
N LEU A 62 5.15 -12.27 -3.14
CA LEU A 62 5.07 -12.92 -4.44
C LEU A 62 3.92 -13.93 -4.49
N LEU A 63 3.81 -14.81 -3.49
CA LEU A 63 2.76 -15.81 -3.43
C LEU A 63 1.37 -15.16 -3.31
N GLY A 64 1.23 -14.13 -2.47
CA GLY A 64 0.00 -13.34 -2.38
C GLY A 64 -0.36 -12.66 -3.70
N ALA A 65 0.63 -12.07 -4.36
CA ALA A 65 0.48 -11.38 -5.64
C ALA A 65 0.06 -12.34 -6.76
N LEU A 66 0.71 -13.50 -6.88
CA LEU A 66 0.35 -14.54 -7.84
C LEU A 66 -1.07 -15.03 -7.60
N HIS A 67 -1.45 -15.25 -6.35
CA HIS A 67 -2.79 -15.70 -6.01
C HIS A 67 -3.87 -14.71 -6.49
N ILE A 68 -3.75 -13.43 -6.13
CA ILE A 68 -4.75 -12.41 -6.52
C ILE A 68 -4.73 -12.09 -8.03
N PHE A 69 -3.57 -12.23 -8.67
CA PHE A 69 -3.41 -11.98 -10.10
C PHE A 69 -4.03 -13.11 -10.93
N ALA A 70 -3.79 -14.37 -10.55
CA ALA A 70 -4.24 -15.55 -11.28
C ALA A 70 -5.67 -15.97 -10.95
N PHE A 71 -6.15 -15.72 -9.73
CA PHE A 71 -7.44 -16.20 -9.23
C PHE A 71 -8.34 -15.05 -8.76
N PRO A 72 -8.83 -14.18 -9.66
CA PRO A 72 -9.82 -13.18 -9.29
C PRO A 72 -11.09 -13.88 -8.80
N SER A 73 -11.60 -13.43 -7.66
CA SER A 73 -12.65 -14.11 -6.89
C SER A 73 -14.06 -13.58 -7.16
N ASN A 74 -14.21 -12.52 -7.97
CA ASN A 74 -15.51 -11.96 -8.35
C ASN A 74 -15.52 -11.47 -9.81
N PRO A 75 -16.65 -11.58 -10.52
CA PRO A 75 -16.85 -10.86 -11.78
C PRO A 75 -16.91 -9.34 -11.55
N LEU A 76 -16.66 -8.57 -12.61
CA LEU A 76 -16.94 -7.13 -12.59
C LEU A 76 -18.46 -6.91 -12.41
N PRO A 77 -18.89 -5.88 -11.66
CA PRO A 77 -20.30 -5.50 -11.66
C PRO A 77 -20.75 -5.18 -13.08
N GLU A 78 -21.98 -5.55 -13.44
CA GLU A 78 -22.59 -5.12 -14.71
C GLU A 78 -22.61 -3.58 -14.78
N LYS A 79 -22.27 -3.01 -15.94
CA LYS A 79 -22.32 -1.56 -16.14
C LYS A 79 -23.79 -1.14 -16.26
N THR A 80 -24.36 -0.61 -15.19
CA THR A 80 -25.67 0.07 -15.21
C THR A 80 -25.49 1.59 -15.27
N PRO A 81 -26.50 2.38 -15.68
CA PRO A 81 -26.45 3.85 -15.65
C PRO A 81 -26.15 4.42 -14.26
N GLU A 82 -26.47 3.68 -13.21
CA GLU A 82 -26.23 4.02 -11.80
C GLU A 82 -24.81 3.65 -11.33
N ILE A 83 -24.15 2.71 -12.02
CA ILE A 83 -22.77 2.32 -11.78
C ILE A 83 -21.85 3.24 -12.59
N LYS A 84 -21.63 4.44 -12.07
CA LYS A 84 -20.61 5.36 -12.61
C LYS A 84 -19.21 4.72 -12.56
N ASN A 85 -18.44 5.00 -13.62
CA ASN A 85 -17.02 4.73 -13.69
C ASN A 85 -16.34 5.66 -12.67
N ASN A 86 -15.76 5.11 -11.61
CA ASN A 86 -15.44 5.87 -10.40
C ASN A 86 -14.03 6.47 -10.38
N HIS A 87 -13.46 6.73 -11.55
CA HIS A 87 -12.20 7.45 -11.61
C HIS A 87 -12.38 8.92 -11.21
N GLY A 88 -11.37 9.50 -10.57
CA GLY A 88 -11.35 10.90 -10.15
C GLY A 88 -11.92 11.17 -8.75
N ASN A 89 -12.08 10.14 -7.92
CA ASN A 89 -12.46 10.29 -6.51
C ASN A 89 -11.21 10.46 -5.60
N MET A 90 -11.43 10.62 -4.29
CA MET A 90 -10.33 10.80 -3.34
C MET A 90 -9.35 9.62 -3.31
N SER A 91 -9.80 8.37 -3.51
CA SER A 91 -8.86 7.24 -3.59
C SER A 91 -7.87 7.37 -4.75
N ASP A 92 -8.28 7.91 -5.89
CA ASP A 92 -7.38 8.12 -7.02
C ASP A 92 -6.37 9.25 -6.75
N ALA A 93 -6.80 10.32 -6.08
CA ALA A 93 -5.89 11.39 -5.64
C ALA A 93 -4.83 10.84 -4.66
N VAL A 94 -5.24 10.01 -3.70
CA VAL A 94 -4.31 9.35 -2.78
C VAL A 94 -3.42 8.34 -3.50
N ALA A 95 -3.96 7.57 -4.45
CA ALA A 95 -3.18 6.63 -5.26
C ALA A 95 -2.07 7.38 -6.01
N MET A 96 -2.39 8.50 -6.66
CA MET A 96 -1.41 9.34 -7.34
C MET A 96 -0.36 9.89 -6.39
N ALA A 97 -0.76 10.40 -5.22
CA ALA A 97 0.18 10.87 -4.20
C ALA A 97 1.14 9.76 -3.74
N LEU A 98 0.64 8.55 -3.46
CA LEU A 98 1.45 7.41 -3.04
C LEU A 98 2.36 6.89 -4.16
N ILE A 99 1.89 6.89 -5.41
CA ILE A 99 2.73 6.59 -6.59
C ILE A 99 3.85 7.60 -6.68
N SER A 100 3.56 8.91 -6.62
CA SER A 100 4.59 9.95 -6.68
C SER A 100 5.61 9.82 -5.55
N CYS A 101 5.16 9.57 -4.31
CA CYS A 101 6.05 9.35 -3.16
C CYS A 101 6.92 8.10 -3.35
N SER A 102 6.32 7.01 -3.84
CA SER A 102 7.04 5.76 -4.15
C SER A 102 8.11 5.98 -5.23
N MET A 103 7.75 6.62 -6.34
CA MET A 103 8.67 6.88 -7.44
C MET A 103 9.80 7.82 -7.00
N ALA A 104 9.49 8.86 -6.22
CA ALA A 104 10.51 9.75 -5.66
C ALA A 104 11.48 8.99 -4.74
N ALA A 105 10.99 8.08 -3.90
CA ALA A 105 11.83 7.28 -3.02
C ALA A 105 12.66 6.20 -3.76
N LEU A 106 12.17 5.69 -4.90
CA LEU A 106 12.88 4.70 -5.71
C LEU A 106 13.95 5.33 -6.60
N PHE A 107 13.62 6.43 -7.29
CA PHE A 107 14.49 7.04 -8.30
C PHE A 107 15.32 8.22 -7.78
N TYR A 108 14.84 8.91 -6.76
CA TYR A 108 15.50 10.10 -6.21
C TYR A 108 15.64 10.04 -4.68
N PRO A 109 16.13 8.95 -4.08
CA PRO A 109 16.13 8.75 -2.61
C PRO A 109 16.89 9.84 -1.85
N GLU A 110 17.79 10.56 -2.51
CA GLU A 110 18.57 11.69 -1.98
C GLU A 110 17.73 12.73 -1.25
N HIS A 111 16.49 12.95 -1.69
CA HIS A 111 15.58 13.88 -1.06
C HIS A 111 15.25 13.53 0.42
N LEU A 112 15.49 12.28 0.84
CA LEU A 112 15.31 11.83 2.23
C LEU A 112 16.52 12.11 3.12
N PHE A 113 17.65 12.52 2.55
CA PHE A 113 18.92 12.75 3.25
C PHE A 113 19.33 14.24 3.26
N GLN A 114 18.54 15.10 2.66
CA GLN A 114 18.81 16.54 2.57
C GLN A 114 17.63 17.35 3.09
N ASP A 115 17.94 18.52 3.65
CA ASP A 115 16.94 19.51 4.00
C ASP A 115 16.36 20.13 2.72
N ILE A 116 15.05 20.27 2.67
CA ILE A 116 14.31 20.90 1.56
C ILE A 116 13.55 22.10 2.15
N GLY A 117 14.25 23.24 2.24
CA GLY A 117 13.72 24.44 2.90
C GLY A 117 13.38 24.17 4.38
N PRO A 118 12.12 24.36 4.81
CA PRO A 118 11.71 24.07 6.19
C PRO A 118 11.55 22.58 6.50
N ILE A 119 11.56 21.71 5.48
CA ILE A 119 11.43 20.26 5.64
C ILE A 119 12.81 19.66 5.91
N LYS A 120 12.97 18.97 7.04
CA LYS A 120 14.24 18.38 7.47
C LYS A 120 14.49 16.99 6.90
N ALA A 121 15.76 16.69 6.64
CA ALA A 121 16.25 15.41 6.14
C ALA A 121 15.83 14.23 7.02
N GLN A 122 15.06 13.27 6.49
CA GLN A 122 14.53 12.14 7.26
C GLN A 122 15.63 11.23 7.86
N PHE A 123 16.76 11.09 7.17
CA PHE A 123 17.87 10.24 7.59
C PHE A 123 19.17 11.04 7.61
N ALA A 124 20.01 10.80 8.62
CA ALA A 124 21.28 11.51 8.78
C ALA A 124 22.42 10.93 7.92
N ALA A 125 22.38 9.63 7.61
CA ALA A 125 23.45 8.96 6.89
C ALA A 125 22.91 7.84 6.00
N LYS A 126 23.60 7.59 4.89
CA LYS A 126 23.28 6.51 3.96
C LYS A 126 23.92 5.19 4.41
N SER A 127 23.22 4.10 4.16
CA SER A 127 23.79 2.75 4.21
C SER A 127 23.10 1.84 3.18
N ALA A 128 23.74 0.73 2.84
CA ALA A 128 23.15 -0.25 1.92
C ALA A 128 21.84 -0.84 2.48
N ASP A 129 21.83 -1.22 3.77
CA ASP A 129 20.64 -1.76 4.44
C ASP A 129 19.50 -0.72 4.49
N LEU A 130 19.81 0.55 4.79
CA LEU A 130 18.81 1.61 4.81
C LEU A 130 18.25 1.86 3.40
N SER A 131 19.10 1.82 2.38
CA SER A 131 18.68 1.97 0.98
C SER A 131 17.76 0.83 0.56
N ALA A 132 18.05 -0.41 0.95
CA ALA A 132 17.18 -1.55 0.72
C ALA A 132 15.83 -1.40 1.44
N LEU A 133 15.84 -0.91 2.69
CA LEU A 133 14.62 -0.66 3.46
C LEU A 133 13.75 0.45 2.84
N ILE A 134 14.36 1.56 2.39
CA ILE A 134 13.64 2.65 1.69
C ILE A 134 12.95 2.10 0.44
N LYS A 135 13.68 1.33 -0.37
CA LYS A 135 13.14 0.71 -1.59
C LYS A 135 12.01 -0.27 -1.29
N PHE A 136 12.16 -1.09 -0.25
CA PHE A 136 11.10 -1.99 0.21
C PHE A 136 9.83 -1.22 0.59
N VAL A 137 9.96 -0.19 1.43
CA VAL A 137 8.82 0.64 1.86
C VAL A 137 8.20 1.38 0.67
N ALA A 138 9.01 1.91 -0.25
CA ALA A 138 8.51 2.55 -1.46
C ALA A 138 7.70 1.60 -2.34
N CYS A 139 8.17 0.37 -2.51
CA CYS A 139 7.43 -0.66 -3.24
C CYS A 139 6.12 -1.03 -2.53
N LEU A 140 6.12 -1.17 -1.19
CA LEU A 140 4.88 -1.40 -0.43
C LEU A 140 3.88 -0.25 -0.63
N MET A 141 4.33 1.01 -0.64
CA MET A 141 3.48 2.16 -0.95
C MET A 141 2.90 2.08 -2.37
N LEU A 142 3.68 1.64 -3.36
CA LEU A 142 3.20 1.41 -4.72
C LEU A 142 2.12 0.32 -4.77
N THR A 143 2.33 -0.81 -4.09
CA THR A 143 1.32 -1.87 -4.01
C THR A 143 0.04 -1.35 -3.38
N VAL A 144 0.12 -0.60 -2.29
CA VAL A 144 -1.04 0.03 -1.65
C VAL A 144 -1.72 1.01 -2.62
N ALA A 145 -0.97 1.86 -3.32
CA ALA A 145 -1.51 2.82 -4.28
C ALA A 145 -2.29 2.16 -5.41
N LEU A 146 -1.72 1.12 -6.02
CA LEU A 146 -2.38 0.33 -7.06
C LEU A 146 -3.60 -0.44 -6.54
N THR A 147 -3.59 -0.80 -5.26
CA THR A 147 -4.69 -1.48 -4.59
C THR A 147 -5.86 -0.55 -4.27
N ILE A 148 -5.61 0.74 -3.99
CA ILE A 148 -6.69 1.71 -3.73
C ILE A 148 -7.21 2.39 -5.01
N SER A 149 -6.42 2.38 -6.10
CA SER A 149 -6.78 2.98 -7.39
C SER A 149 -7.93 2.23 -8.06
N GLY A 150 -9.01 2.94 -8.41
CA GLY A 150 -10.14 2.38 -9.15
C GLY A 150 -10.92 1.25 -8.46
N VAL A 151 -10.69 1.01 -7.15
CA VAL A 151 -11.28 -0.12 -6.43
C VAL A 151 -12.57 0.26 -5.73
N LYS A 152 -13.66 -0.47 -6.03
CA LYS A 152 -14.86 -0.44 -5.21
C LYS A 152 -14.72 -1.39 -4.03
N TRP A 153 -14.62 -0.81 -2.85
CA TRP A 153 -14.49 -1.55 -1.60
C TRP A 153 -15.86 -2.01 -1.11
N ASN A 154 -15.97 -3.29 -0.74
CA ASN A 154 -17.09 -3.68 0.09
C ASN A 154 -16.86 -3.17 1.54
N PRO A 155 -17.93 -2.96 2.33
CA PRO A 155 -17.81 -2.35 3.65
C PRO A 155 -16.87 -3.08 4.61
N ILE A 156 -16.83 -4.41 4.57
CA ILE A 156 -15.97 -5.20 5.46
C ILE A 156 -14.50 -4.94 5.11
N ASN A 157 -14.18 -5.00 3.83
CA ASN A 157 -12.81 -4.86 3.34
C ASN A 157 -12.30 -3.44 3.45
N GLY A 158 -13.14 -2.46 3.11
CA GLY A 158 -12.81 -1.05 3.27
C GLY A 158 -12.51 -0.72 4.73
N LYS A 159 -13.28 -1.29 5.67
CA LYS A 159 -13.04 -1.11 7.11
C LYS A 159 -11.74 -1.78 7.57
N MET A 160 -11.47 -3.02 7.16
CA MET A 160 -10.24 -3.72 7.53
C MET A 160 -9.00 -3.04 6.95
N ALA A 161 -9.00 -2.74 5.65
CA ALA A 161 -7.91 -2.04 4.98
C ALA A 161 -7.71 -0.62 5.54
N GLY A 162 -8.81 0.09 5.80
CA GLY A 162 -8.78 1.41 6.43
C GLY A 162 -8.20 1.38 7.84
N PHE A 163 -8.56 0.40 8.66
CA PHE A 163 -7.94 0.21 9.98
C PHE A 163 -6.44 -0.02 9.88
N GLY A 164 -5.99 -0.90 8.98
CA GLY A 164 -4.56 -1.10 8.70
C GLY A 164 -3.86 0.21 8.28
N GLY A 165 -4.52 1.01 7.45
CA GLY A 165 -4.05 2.33 7.05
C GLY A 165 -3.95 3.33 8.20
N PHE A 166 -4.92 3.36 9.13
CA PHE A 166 -4.83 4.20 10.34
C PHE A 166 -3.65 3.81 11.23
N VAL A 167 -3.43 2.51 11.43
CA VAL A 167 -2.26 2.01 12.18
C VAL A 167 -0.97 2.44 11.47
N ALA A 168 -0.89 2.27 10.15
CA ALA A 168 0.29 2.66 9.37
C ALA A 168 0.57 4.16 9.42
N ALA A 169 -0.46 5.00 9.24
CA ALA A 169 -0.33 6.45 9.32
C ALA A 169 0.07 6.91 10.74
N GLY A 170 -0.67 6.46 11.76
CA GLY A 170 -0.42 6.83 13.15
C GLY A 170 0.96 6.41 13.63
N TYR A 171 1.37 5.17 13.34
CA TYR A 171 2.69 4.68 13.74
C TYR A 171 3.83 5.35 12.96
N THR A 172 3.60 5.73 11.71
CA THR A 172 4.58 6.53 10.93
C THR A 172 4.79 7.89 11.59
N ALA A 173 3.71 8.63 11.85
CA ALA A 173 3.79 9.93 12.51
C ALA A 173 4.40 9.84 13.92
N TYR A 174 3.98 8.84 14.70
CA TYR A 174 4.50 8.60 16.05
C TYR A 174 6.00 8.26 16.04
N SER A 175 6.43 7.38 15.14
CA SER A 175 7.84 6.98 15.03
C SER A 175 8.72 8.16 14.60
N THR A 176 8.22 8.99 13.67
CA THR A 176 8.91 10.23 13.27
C THR A 176 9.04 11.20 14.45
N PHE A 177 7.95 11.43 15.18
CA PHE A 177 7.97 12.30 16.36
C PHE A 177 8.92 11.80 17.45
N LYS A 178 8.98 10.48 17.67
CA LYS A 178 9.91 9.87 18.62
C LYS A 178 11.36 9.97 18.16
N ALA A 179 11.63 9.83 16.86
CA ALA A 179 12.96 10.02 16.31
C ALA A 179 13.45 11.48 16.49
N ASP A 180 12.53 12.42 16.57
CA ASP A 180 12.79 13.84 16.84
C ASP A 180 12.73 14.20 18.33
N SER A 181 13.03 13.23 19.20
CA SER A 181 13.08 13.45 20.67
C SER A 181 11.78 14.02 21.26
N ASN A 182 10.62 13.67 20.67
CA ASN A 182 9.31 14.22 21.02
C ASN A 182 9.14 15.72 20.68
N LEU A 183 9.84 16.21 19.67
CA LEU A 183 9.61 17.53 19.09
C LEU A 183 9.04 17.37 17.69
N PHE A 184 8.11 18.24 17.32
CA PHE A 184 7.61 18.25 15.95
C PHE A 184 8.63 18.94 15.04
N VAL A 185 9.24 18.15 14.16
CA VAL A 185 10.12 18.65 13.10
C VAL A 185 9.45 18.35 11.76
N PRO A 186 9.18 19.35 10.89
CA PRO A 186 8.58 19.09 9.60
C PRO A 186 9.43 18.13 8.76
N ARG A 187 8.87 16.98 8.39
CA ARG A 187 9.53 15.91 7.64
C ARG A 187 8.57 15.29 6.64
N LEU A 188 9.10 14.76 5.54
CA LEU A 188 8.29 14.12 4.50
C LEU A 188 7.47 12.93 5.00
N PHE A 189 7.91 12.24 6.06
CA PHE A 189 7.16 11.11 6.61
C PHE A 189 5.81 11.53 7.22
N TYR A 190 5.66 12.78 7.67
CA TYR A 190 4.34 13.30 8.05
C TYR A 190 3.44 13.47 6.84
N VAL A 191 3.98 13.87 5.69
CA VAL A 191 3.23 13.95 4.42
C VAL A 191 2.78 12.55 3.99
N TYR A 192 3.65 11.55 4.09
CA TYR A 192 3.29 10.16 3.81
C TYR A 192 2.22 9.64 4.76
N ALA A 193 2.33 9.94 6.06
CA ALA A 193 1.32 9.59 7.06
C ALA A 193 -0.04 10.21 6.74
N VAL A 194 -0.09 11.48 6.34
CA VAL A 194 -1.33 12.16 5.94
C VAL A 194 -1.93 11.52 4.69
N ALA A 195 -1.14 11.24 3.66
CA ALA A 195 -1.64 10.58 2.45
C ALA A 195 -2.25 9.20 2.78
N ILE A 196 -1.56 8.39 3.58
CA ILE A 196 -2.06 7.08 4.03
C ILE A 196 -3.34 7.26 4.87
N PHE A 197 -3.38 8.24 5.78
CA PHE A 197 -4.55 8.49 6.62
C PHE A 197 -5.78 8.90 5.82
N VAL A 198 -5.63 9.81 4.85
CA VAL A 198 -6.74 10.25 3.98
C VAL A 198 -7.24 9.09 3.12
N GLY A 199 -6.33 8.27 2.57
CA GLY A 199 -6.70 7.05 1.86
C GLY A 199 -7.47 6.07 2.73
N ALA A 200 -6.95 5.83 3.94
CA ALA A 200 -7.56 4.97 4.95
C ALA A 200 -8.96 5.45 5.34
N LEU A 201 -9.12 6.74 5.61
CA LEU A 201 -10.40 7.36 5.93
C LEU A 201 -11.38 7.20 4.77
N HIS A 202 -10.93 7.43 3.54
CA HIS A 202 -11.80 7.31 2.38
C HIS A 202 -12.35 5.90 2.20
N ILE A 203 -11.49 4.88 2.23
CA ILE A 203 -11.91 3.48 2.05
C ILE A 203 -12.70 2.95 3.27
N PHE A 204 -12.43 3.48 4.47
CA PHE A 204 -13.13 3.10 5.69
C PHE A 204 -14.55 3.67 5.75
N ALA A 205 -14.70 4.97 5.45
CA ALA A 205 -15.94 5.73 5.62
C ALA A 205 -16.86 5.68 4.40
N PHE A 206 -16.31 5.52 3.19
CA PHE A 206 -17.08 5.57 1.93
C PHE A 206 -16.94 4.28 1.11
N PRO A 207 -17.34 3.10 1.64
CA PRO A 207 -17.28 1.87 0.88
C PRO A 207 -18.24 1.93 -0.31
N SER A 208 -17.72 1.68 -1.51
CA SER A 208 -18.38 1.96 -2.78
C SER A 208 -19.10 0.75 -3.39
N ASN A 209 -19.12 -0.41 -2.71
CA ASN A 209 -19.85 -1.59 -3.17
C ASN A 209 -20.58 -2.34 -2.04
N PRO A 210 -21.90 -2.19 -1.87
CA PRO A 210 -22.64 -3.01 -0.91
C PRO A 210 -22.50 -4.50 -1.23
N LEU A 211 -22.51 -5.35 -0.20
CA LEU A 211 -22.51 -6.80 -0.40
C LEU A 211 -23.78 -7.21 -1.15
N ALA A 212 -23.64 -8.06 -2.17
CA ALA A 212 -24.79 -8.64 -2.84
C ALA A 212 -25.69 -9.33 -1.79
N LYS A 213 -26.99 -8.98 -1.76
CA LYS A 213 -27.95 -9.70 -0.93
C LYS A 213 -27.95 -11.15 -1.41
N LYS A 214 -27.83 -12.11 -0.48
CA LYS A 214 -28.08 -13.51 -0.83
C LYS A 214 -29.45 -13.59 -1.51
N PRO A 215 -29.60 -14.27 -2.65
CA PRO A 215 -30.92 -14.49 -3.21
C PRO A 215 -31.77 -15.10 -2.11
N SER A 216 -32.91 -14.46 -1.81
CA SER A 216 -33.88 -15.06 -0.89
C SER A 216 -34.17 -16.44 -1.43
N GLU A 217 -33.90 -17.49 -0.65
CA GLU A 217 -34.44 -18.81 -0.93
C GLU A 217 -35.93 -18.59 -1.13
N LYS A 218 -36.38 -18.72 -2.39
CA LYS A 218 -37.81 -18.76 -2.68
C LYS A 218 -38.32 -19.89 -1.79
N LYS A 219 -39.09 -19.55 -0.75
CA LYS A 219 -39.88 -20.53 -0.01
C LYS A 219 -40.62 -21.33 -1.07
N LYS A 220 -40.23 -22.58 -1.24
CA LYS A 220 -41.03 -23.55 -1.98
C LYS A 220 -42.30 -23.69 -1.14
N ASN A 221 -43.35 -23.02 -1.58
CA ASN A 221 -44.72 -23.32 -1.14
C ASN A 221 -45.14 -24.64 -1.78
#